data_AF-A0A239NY32-F1
#
_entry.id   AF-A0A239NY32-F1
#
_cell.length_a   1.000
_cell.length_b   1.000
_cell.length_c   1.000
_cell.angle_alpha   90.00
_cell.angle_beta   90.00
_cell.angle_gamma   90.00
#
_symmetry.space_group_name_H-M   'P 1'
#
loop_
_entity.id
_entity.type
_entity.pdbx_description
1 polymer ?
#
loop_
_entity_poly.entity_id
_entity_poly.type
_entity_poly.pdbx_seq_one_letter_code
_entity_poly.pdbx_strand_id
1 'polypeptide(L)'
;MTEASAASESPGEGAARTRDIVLVFALLLIITAVLVVVLVQAWPAGPQTGPDGRTEVTPSAKTVHFPGWTTTMSRETSLFVIVMAAGALGGIAHVLRSFYWYAGNRALRRSWLLMYLLLPIVGALFGLIVYLVVRGGLTSPFGGAGDINPYGIAAIAALVGQFSRETAEKFRDVFSTLLAPAPQGRDHAFTPAVTAIEPLSGPPGTRVTIAGSGLGSATFVRFGTGRAPATDVTDTRVETIVPDGAASGPLIVVTPTGAAASSETFTVEPAPG
;
A
#
# COMPACT_ATOMS: atom_id res chain seq x y z
N MET A 1 24.86 25.25 -51.83
CA MET A 1 25.76 24.42 -51.00
C MET A 1 25.11 24.31 -49.65
N THR A 2 24.57 23.13 -49.35
CA THR A 2 23.76 22.85 -48.16
C THR A 2 24.72 22.57 -46.99
N GLU A 3 24.69 23.41 -45.96
CA GLU A 3 25.30 23.11 -44.67
C GLU A 3 24.57 21.92 -44.06
N ALA A 4 25.25 20.78 -44.01
CA ALA A 4 24.81 19.63 -43.23
C ALA A 4 25.00 19.99 -41.74
N SER A 5 23.88 20.27 -41.08
CA SER A 5 23.79 20.43 -39.63
C SER A 5 24.44 19.23 -38.93
N ALA A 6 25.57 19.47 -38.27
CA ALA A 6 26.18 18.53 -37.35
C ALA A 6 25.28 18.46 -36.10
N ALA A 7 24.32 17.53 -36.11
CA ALA A 7 23.56 17.18 -34.92
C ALA A 7 24.54 16.75 -33.84
N SER A 8 24.66 17.56 -32.77
CA SER A 8 25.46 17.20 -31.60
C SER A 8 24.83 15.97 -30.95
N GLU A 9 25.45 14.79 -31.11
CA GLU A 9 25.04 13.59 -30.38
C GLU A 9 24.96 13.94 -28.89
N SER A 10 23.80 13.72 -28.27
CA SER A 10 23.64 14.01 -26.86
C SER A 10 24.50 13.05 -26.03
N PRO A 11 25.05 13.48 -24.87
CA PRO A 11 25.90 12.63 -24.05
C PRO A 11 25.18 11.33 -23.65
N GLY A 12 25.53 10.21 -24.31
CA GLY A 12 25.00 8.89 -23.97
C GLY A 12 24.16 8.17 -25.04
N GLU A 13 23.99 8.75 -26.24
CA GLU A 13 23.28 8.09 -27.36
C GLU A 13 24.13 7.04 -28.10
N GLY A 14 25.46 7.15 -28.03
CA GLY A 14 26.37 6.24 -28.72
C GLY A 14 26.40 4.80 -28.17
N ALA A 15 26.69 3.85 -29.07
CA ALA A 15 26.97 2.47 -28.72
C ALA A 15 28.15 2.37 -27.73
N ALA A 16 28.07 1.41 -26.80
CA ALA A 16 29.12 1.15 -25.83
C ALA A 16 30.39 0.65 -26.54
N ARG A 17 31.55 1.17 -26.13
CA ARG A 17 32.85 0.72 -26.67
C ARG A 17 33.19 -0.64 -26.08
N THR A 18 33.82 -1.51 -26.88
CA THR A 18 34.21 -2.88 -26.43
C THR A 18 35.02 -2.87 -25.13
N ARG A 19 35.94 -1.91 -24.96
CA ARG A 19 36.71 -1.78 -23.72
C ARG A 19 35.80 -1.55 -22.51
N ASP A 20 34.82 -0.66 -22.63
CA ASP A 20 33.92 -0.30 -21.53
C ASP A 20 32.98 -1.49 -21.20
N ILE A 21 32.56 -2.24 -22.22
CA ILE A 21 31.81 -3.50 -22.07
C ILE A 21 32.61 -4.52 -21.26
N VAL A 22 33.87 -4.78 -21.66
CA VAL A 22 34.74 -5.74 -20.98
C VAL A 22 35.02 -5.33 -19.53
N LEU A 23 35.27 -4.03 -19.30
CA LEU A 23 35.50 -3.50 -17.95
C LEU A 23 34.28 -3.68 -17.05
N VAL A 24 33.08 -3.32 -17.53
CA VAL A 24 31.84 -3.48 -16.76
C VAL A 24 31.55 -4.95 -16.51
N PHE A 25 31.75 -5.82 -17.50
CA PHE A 25 31.57 -7.26 -17.32
C PHE A 25 32.53 -7.83 -16.25
N ALA A 26 33.82 -7.48 -16.32
CA ALA A 26 34.80 -7.91 -15.32
C ALA A 26 34.44 -7.40 -13.92
N LEU A 27 34.01 -6.14 -13.80
CA LEU A 27 33.57 -5.57 -12.53
C LEU A 27 32.34 -6.30 -11.98
N LEU A 28 31.34 -6.61 -12.82
CA LEU A 28 30.16 -7.38 -12.42
C LEU A 28 30.52 -8.79 -11.94
N LEU A 29 31.48 -9.46 -12.57
CA LEU A 29 31.98 -10.76 -12.11
C LEU A 29 32.66 -10.67 -10.74
N ILE A 30 33.50 -9.65 -10.53
CA ILE A 30 34.16 -9.40 -9.24
C ILE A 30 33.11 -9.13 -8.16
N ILE A 31 32.16 -8.23 -8.42
CA ILE A 31 31.07 -7.92 -7.47
C ILE A 31 30.28 -9.19 -7.16
N THR A 32 29.94 -10.00 -8.15
CA THR A 32 29.23 -11.27 -7.95
C THR A 32 30.02 -12.20 -7.04
N ALA A 33 31.31 -12.41 -7.30
CA ALA A 33 32.15 -13.27 -6.48
C ALA A 33 32.24 -12.77 -5.03
N VAL A 34 32.43 -11.45 -4.83
CA VAL A 34 32.46 -10.83 -3.49
C VAL A 34 31.12 -11.03 -2.78
N LEU A 35 29.99 -10.79 -3.45
CA LEU A 35 28.67 -10.96 -2.86
C LEU A 35 28.37 -12.41 -2.47
N VAL A 36 28.80 -13.38 -3.28
CA VAL A 36 28.68 -14.81 -2.95
C VAL A 36 29.51 -15.15 -1.71
N VAL A 37 30.76 -14.67 -1.63
CA VAL A 37 31.60 -14.86 -0.44
C VAL A 37 30.95 -14.23 0.79
N VAL A 38 30.47 -12.98 0.69
CA VAL A 38 29.76 -12.28 1.77
C VAL A 38 28.53 -13.06 2.21
N LEU A 39 27.71 -13.54 1.28
CA LEU A 39 26.49 -14.30 1.57
C LEU A 39 26.79 -15.61 2.31
N VAL A 40 27.80 -16.36 1.88
CA VAL A 40 28.23 -17.61 2.51
C VAL A 40 28.80 -17.34 3.90
N GLN A 41 29.64 -16.32 4.03
CA GLN A 41 30.29 -15.95 5.29
C GLN A 41 29.27 -15.48 6.34
N ALA A 42 28.31 -14.66 5.93
CA ALA A 42 27.22 -14.16 6.77
C ALA A 42 26.16 -15.22 7.09
N TRP A 43 26.20 -16.41 6.50
CA TRP A 43 25.18 -17.43 6.75
C TRP A 43 25.15 -17.86 8.23
N PRO A 44 23.99 -17.77 8.92
CA PRO A 44 23.90 -18.08 10.35
C PRO A 44 24.15 -19.56 10.62
N ALA A 45 24.71 -19.85 11.79
CA ALA A 45 24.85 -21.23 12.25
C ALA A 45 23.46 -21.85 12.49
N GLY A 46 23.31 -23.12 12.09
CA GLY A 46 22.10 -23.90 12.39
C GLY A 46 22.04 -24.31 13.87
N PRO A 47 20.90 -24.89 14.30
CA PRO A 47 20.80 -25.52 15.62
C PRO A 47 21.88 -26.59 15.75
N GLN A 48 22.67 -26.52 16.83
CA GLN A 48 23.65 -27.57 17.15
C GLN A 48 22.95 -28.62 18.02
N THR A 49 23.29 -29.89 17.84
CA THR A 49 22.82 -30.93 18.76
C THR A 49 23.97 -31.24 19.71
N GLY A 50 23.73 -31.03 21.00
CA GLY A 50 24.72 -31.30 22.04
C GLY A 50 25.05 -32.79 22.15
N PRO A 51 26.15 -33.14 22.83
CA PRO A 51 26.54 -34.54 23.06
C PRO A 51 25.48 -35.36 23.78
N ASP A 52 24.55 -34.71 24.49
CA ASP A 52 23.42 -35.30 25.21
C ASP A 52 22.17 -35.52 24.32
N GLY A 53 22.28 -35.27 23.01
CA GLY A 53 21.17 -35.43 22.06
C GLY A 53 20.12 -34.33 22.14
N ARG A 54 20.31 -33.30 22.97
CA ARG A 54 19.43 -32.14 23.02
C ARG A 54 19.89 -31.09 22.01
N THR A 55 18.96 -30.45 21.31
CA THR A 55 19.28 -29.28 20.49
C THR A 55 19.74 -28.14 21.42
N GLU A 56 21.02 -27.79 21.33
CA GLU A 56 21.59 -26.64 22.02
C GLU A 56 21.08 -25.32 21.43
N VAL A 57 21.12 -24.29 22.28
CA VAL A 57 20.81 -22.90 21.93
C VAL A 57 21.66 -22.49 20.73
N THR A 58 21.02 -21.99 19.67
CA THR A 58 21.73 -21.49 18.49
C THR A 58 22.73 -20.41 18.91
N PRO A 59 24.01 -20.47 18.48
CA PRO A 59 25.02 -19.48 18.87
C PRO A 59 24.53 -18.06 18.57
N SER A 60 24.63 -17.16 19.56
CA SER A 60 24.16 -15.77 19.42
C SER A 60 25.02 -14.95 18.45
N ALA A 61 26.27 -15.35 18.22
CA ALA A 61 27.20 -14.77 17.26
C ALA A 61 28.13 -15.80 16.62
N LYS A 62 28.55 -15.54 15.38
CA LYS A 62 29.49 -16.35 14.59
C LYS A 62 30.70 -15.50 14.21
N THR A 63 31.90 -16.07 14.27
CA THR A 63 33.11 -15.43 13.74
C THR A 63 33.13 -15.53 12.22
N VAL A 64 33.33 -14.38 11.58
CA VAL A 64 33.36 -14.23 10.12
C VAL A 64 34.73 -13.73 9.70
N HIS A 65 35.23 -14.30 8.61
CA HIS A 65 36.55 -14.02 8.07
C HIS A 65 36.42 -13.28 6.74
N PHE A 66 36.90 -12.05 6.73
CA PHE A 66 37.14 -11.27 5.53
C PHE A 66 38.64 -11.20 5.25
N PRO A 67 39.07 -10.90 4.01
CA PRO A 67 40.47 -10.71 3.70
C PRO A 67 41.09 -9.63 4.60
N GLY A 68 42.00 -10.03 5.50
CA GLY A 68 42.68 -9.12 6.43
C GLY A 68 41.88 -8.67 7.66
N TRP A 69 40.65 -9.17 7.86
CA TRP A 69 39.83 -8.77 9.01
C TRP A 69 38.92 -9.90 9.50
N THR A 70 38.87 -10.09 10.81
CA THR A 70 37.96 -11.05 11.45
C THR A 70 37.03 -10.31 12.40
N THR A 71 35.74 -10.58 12.30
CA THR A 71 34.73 -9.94 13.15
C THR A 71 33.70 -10.95 13.61
N THR A 72 33.04 -10.68 14.72
CA THR A 72 31.89 -11.47 15.17
C THR A 72 30.61 -10.83 14.64
N MET A 73 29.72 -11.67 14.10
CA MET A 73 28.42 -11.23 13.59
C MET A 73 27.32 -11.88 14.41
N SER A 74 26.46 -11.06 15.01
CA SER A 74 25.23 -11.56 15.63
C SER A 74 24.31 -12.15 14.55
N ARG A 75 23.32 -12.94 14.98
CA ARG A 75 22.31 -13.45 14.05
C ARG A 75 21.56 -12.31 13.34
N GLU A 76 21.29 -11.22 14.03
CA GLU A 76 20.57 -10.08 13.44
C GLU A 76 21.40 -9.40 12.34
N THR A 77 22.66 -9.10 12.62
CA THR A 77 23.60 -8.51 11.65
C THR A 77 23.78 -9.43 10.45
N SER A 78 23.81 -10.75 10.68
CA SER A 78 23.90 -11.77 9.63
C SER A 78 22.71 -11.69 8.67
N LEU A 79 21.47 -11.59 9.19
CA LEU A 79 20.28 -11.49 8.35
C LEU A 79 20.25 -10.20 7.51
N PHE A 80 20.69 -9.06 8.08
CA PHE A 80 20.84 -7.82 7.31
C PHE A 80 21.80 -7.98 6.14
N VAL A 81 22.97 -8.58 6.37
CA VAL A 81 23.98 -8.79 5.34
C VAL A 81 23.51 -9.79 4.29
N ILE A 82 22.85 -10.87 4.69
CA ILE A 82 22.27 -11.87 3.77
C ILE A 82 21.26 -11.20 2.84
N VAL A 83 20.34 -10.40 3.38
CA VAL A 83 19.30 -9.75 2.60
C VAL A 83 19.88 -8.76 1.60
N MET A 84 20.83 -7.92 2.05
CA MET A 84 21.50 -6.97 1.15
C MET A 84 22.27 -7.70 0.03
N ALA A 85 23.02 -8.75 0.39
CA ALA A 85 23.80 -9.52 -0.58
C ALA A 85 22.91 -10.28 -1.57
N ALA A 86 21.85 -10.94 -1.08
CA ALA A 86 20.89 -11.66 -1.92
C ALA A 86 20.13 -10.70 -2.84
N GLY A 87 19.67 -9.55 -2.33
CA GLY A 87 19.06 -8.51 -3.14
C GLY A 87 19.98 -7.95 -4.22
N ALA A 88 21.25 -7.72 -3.89
CA ALA A 88 22.26 -7.33 -4.88
C ALA A 88 22.48 -8.38 -5.96
N LEU A 89 22.56 -9.66 -5.58
CA LEU A 89 22.67 -10.78 -6.53
C LEU A 89 21.45 -10.88 -7.45
N GLY A 90 20.25 -10.63 -6.93
CA GLY A 90 19.03 -10.49 -7.74
C GLY A 90 19.15 -9.38 -8.78
N GLY A 91 19.62 -8.20 -8.36
CA GLY A 91 19.89 -7.08 -9.27
C GLY A 91 20.94 -7.42 -10.33
N ILE A 92 21.98 -8.18 -9.96
CA ILE A 92 22.98 -8.68 -10.91
C ILE A 92 22.37 -9.65 -11.92
N ALA A 93 21.50 -10.57 -11.49
CA ALA A 93 20.82 -11.48 -12.41
C ALA A 93 20.01 -10.71 -13.48
N HIS A 94 19.31 -9.64 -13.06
CA HIS A 94 18.63 -8.73 -13.98
C HIS A 94 19.62 -8.06 -14.95
N VAL A 95 20.72 -7.51 -14.44
CA VAL A 95 21.77 -6.86 -15.24
C VAL A 95 22.35 -7.83 -16.24
N LEU A 96 22.73 -9.04 -15.84
CA LEU A 96 23.36 -10.03 -16.72
C LEU A 96 22.43 -10.45 -17.85
N ARG A 97 21.13 -10.64 -17.58
CA ARG A 97 20.12 -10.92 -18.61
C ARG A 97 20.08 -9.80 -19.66
N SER A 98 19.99 -8.54 -19.22
CA SER A 98 19.97 -7.38 -20.11
C SER A 98 21.29 -7.22 -20.87
N PHE A 99 22.42 -7.33 -20.16
CA PHE A 99 23.76 -7.17 -20.70
C PHE A 99 24.05 -8.20 -21.78
N TYR A 100 23.77 -9.49 -21.53
CA TYR A 100 23.92 -10.56 -22.52
C TYR A 100 23.17 -10.24 -23.82
N TRP A 101 21.90 -9.86 -23.72
CA TRP A 101 21.06 -9.59 -24.87
C TRP A 101 21.60 -8.41 -25.70
N TYR A 102 21.86 -7.27 -25.05
CA TYR A 102 22.23 -6.04 -25.76
C TYR A 102 23.69 -6.02 -26.20
N ALA A 103 24.60 -6.60 -25.42
CA ALA A 103 26.00 -6.73 -25.84
C ALA A 103 26.12 -7.72 -27.01
N GLY A 104 25.41 -8.86 -26.95
CA GLY A 104 25.39 -9.85 -28.03
C GLY A 104 24.83 -9.28 -29.34
N ASN A 105 23.76 -8.49 -29.25
CA ASN A 105 23.14 -7.84 -30.40
C ASN A 105 23.82 -6.51 -30.83
N ARG A 106 24.95 -6.15 -30.23
CA ARG A 106 25.67 -4.87 -30.48
C ARG A 106 24.81 -3.61 -30.35
N ALA A 107 23.76 -3.69 -29.53
CA ALA A 107 22.80 -2.62 -29.28
C ALA A 107 22.97 -1.97 -27.90
N LEU A 108 24.02 -2.36 -27.16
CA LEU A 108 24.28 -1.82 -25.84
C LEU A 108 24.70 -0.35 -25.90
N ARG A 109 24.00 0.51 -25.16
CA ARG A 109 24.29 1.94 -25.09
C ARG A 109 25.24 2.28 -23.95
N ARG A 110 26.08 3.29 -24.15
CA ARG A 110 27.08 3.72 -23.14
C ARG A 110 26.42 4.26 -21.86
N SER A 111 25.31 4.97 -21.98
CA SER A 111 24.54 5.50 -20.85
C SER A 111 24.01 4.42 -19.91
N TRP A 112 23.80 3.20 -20.41
CA TRP A 112 23.29 2.08 -19.61
C TRP A 112 24.35 1.45 -18.72
N LEU A 113 25.64 1.68 -18.97
CA LEU A 113 26.72 1.08 -18.21
C LEU A 113 26.71 1.53 -16.74
N LEU A 114 26.47 2.83 -16.49
CA LEU A 114 26.35 3.33 -15.12
C LEU A 114 25.10 2.76 -14.43
N MET A 115 23.98 2.72 -15.16
CA MET A 115 22.74 2.11 -14.67
C MET A 115 22.99 0.66 -14.22
N TYR A 116 23.67 -0.16 -15.03
CA TYR A 116 24.01 -1.54 -14.67
C TYR A 116 24.87 -1.67 -13.41
N LEU A 117 25.75 -0.71 -13.12
CA LEU A 117 26.53 -0.71 -11.87
C LEU A 117 25.71 -0.28 -10.66
N LEU A 118 24.63 0.48 -10.86
CA LEU A 118 23.73 0.91 -9.79
C LEU A 118 22.66 -0.14 -9.45
N LEU A 119 22.23 -0.96 -10.41
CA LEU A 119 21.16 -1.96 -10.19
C LEU A 119 21.42 -2.94 -9.03
N PRO A 120 22.64 -3.46 -8.81
CA PRO A 120 22.93 -4.29 -7.63
C PRO A 120 22.72 -3.54 -6.31
N ILE A 121 23.05 -2.26 -6.26
CA ILE A 121 22.82 -1.41 -5.08
C ILE A 121 21.32 -1.23 -4.85
N VAL A 122 20.57 -0.96 -5.92
CA VAL A 122 19.11 -0.85 -5.87
C VAL A 122 18.47 -2.15 -5.36
N GLY A 123 18.94 -3.31 -5.85
CA GLY A 123 18.48 -4.60 -5.38
C GLY A 123 18.78 -4.85 -3.90
N ALA A 124 19.96 -4.47 -3.41
CA ALA A 124 20.31 -4.56 -2.00
C ALA A 124 19.39 -3.69 -1.12
N LEU A 125 19.11 -2.46 -1.56
CA LEU A 125 18.24 -1.52 -0.86
C LEU A 125 16.79 -2.02 -0.80
N PHE A 126 16.23 -2.50 -1.91
CA PHE A 126 14.88 -3.06 -1.90
C PHE A 126 14.78 -4.32 -1.04
N GLY A 127 15.77 -5.22 -1.12
CA GLY A 127 15.84 -6.38 -0.24
C GLY A 127 15.81 -5.96 1.23
N LEU A 128 16.65 -4.98 1.61
CA LEU A 128 16.73 -4.46 2.97
C LEU A 128 15.39 -3.85 3.44
N ILE A 129 14.74 -3.05 2.60
CA ILE A 129 13.43 -2.45 2.92
C ILE A 129 12.38 -3.55 3.16
N VAL A 130 12.29 -4.55 2.28
CA VAL A 130 11.34 -5.67 2.45
C VAL A 130 11.61 -6.41 3.75
N TYR A 131 12.87 -6.68 4.07
CA TYR A 131 13.24 -7.32 5.32
C TYR A 131 12.84 -6.49 6.54
N LEU A 132 13.07 -5.18 6.53
CA LEU A 132 12.67 -4.28 7.61
C LEU A 132 11.15 -4.26 7.79
N VAL A 133 10.37 -4.32 6.72
CA VAL A 133 8.90 -4.40 6.77
C VAL A 133 8.45 -5.73 7.38
N VAL A 134 9.02 -6.85 6.93
CA VAL A 134 8.72 -8.19 7.48
C VAL A 134 9.07 -8.24 8.96
N ARG A 135 10.23 -7.70 9.32
CA ARG A 135 10.76 -7.70 10.69
C ARG A 135 10.08 -6.69 11.63
N GLY A 136 9.57 -5.59 11.09
CA GLY A 136 8.99 -4.49 11.88
C GLY A 136 7.53 -4.69 12.30
N GLY A 137 6.81 -5.72 11.82
CA GLY A 137 5.44 -5.94 12.32
C GLY A 137 4.50 -6.84 11.53
N LEU A 138 4.89 -7.46 10.40
CA LEU A 138 3.96 -8.33 9.64
C LEU A 138 4.00 -9.81 10.06
N THR A 139 5.08 -10.30 10.66
CA THR A 139 5.22 -11.74 10.98
C THR A 139 5.40 -12.07 12.46
N SER A 140 5.80 -11.11 13.30
CA SER A 140 5.78 -11.28 14.76
C SER A 140 6.06 -9.95 15.48
N PRO A 141 5.08 -9.32 16.15
CA PRO A 141 5.31 -8.12 16.95
C PRO A 141 6.26 -8.34 18.15
N PHE A 142 6.56 -9.60 18.49
CA PHE A 142 7.32 -9.98 19.70
C PHE A 142 8.38 -11.10 19.49
N GLY A 143 8.64 -11.52 18.25
CA GLY A 143 9.54 -12.63 17.93
C GLY A 143 10.97 -12.15 17.61
N GLY A 144 11.97 -12.81 18.19
CA GLY A 144 13.38 -12.51 17.93
C GLY A 144 13.85 -13.00 16.56
N ALA A 145 15.06 -12.60 16.13
CA ALA A 145 15.68 -13.11 14.89
C ALA A 145 15.80 -14.66 14.85
N GLY A 146 15.61 -15.31 16.00
CA GLY A 146 15.35 -16.73 16.24
C GLY A 146 14.45 -17.42 15.22
N ASP A 147 13.32 -16.77 14.89
CA ASP A 147 12.20 -17.40 14.20
C ASP A 147 12.25 -17.20 12.68
N ILE A 148 13.16 -16.35 12.20
CA ILE A 148 13.26 -16.01 10.78
C ILE A 148 14.13 -17.04 10.08
N ASN A 149 13.56 -17.73 9.08
CA ASN A 149 14.29 -18.65 8.22
C ASN A 149 15.19 -17.87 7.23
N PRO A 150 16.53 -17.99 7.32
CA PRO A 150 17.46 -17.26 6.46
C PRO A 150 17.29 -17.59 4.97
N TYR A 151 16.90 -18.81 4.62
CA TYR A 151 16.65 -19.22 3.23
C TYR A 151 15.45 -18.47 2.64
N GLY A 152 14.36 -18.36 3.42
CA GLY A 152 13.15 -17.66 2.99
C GLY A 152 13.40 -16.19 2.71
N ILE A 153 14.06 -15.49 3.63
CA ILE A 153 14.35 -14.06 3.45
C ILE A 153 15.37 -13.80 2.34
N ALA A 154 16.36 -14.67 2.15
CA ALA A 154 17.34 -14.54 1.08
C ALA A 154 16.66 -14.73 -0.29
N ALA A 155 15.79 -15.73 -0.41
CA ALA A 155 15.02 -15.98 -1.63
C ALA A 155 14.13 -14.78 -1.98
N ILE A 156 13.39 -14.25 -1.00
CA ILE A 156 12.54 -13.06 -1.19
C ILE A 156 13.40 -11.86 -1.60
N ALA A 157 14.51 -11.59 -0.90
CA ALA A 157 15.39 -10.48 -1.22
C ALA A 157 15.97 -10.58 -2.64
N ALA A 158 16.41 -11.77 -3.05
CA ALA A 158 16.91 -12.01 -4.40
C ALA A 158 15.83 -11.78 -5.48
N LEU A 159 14.61 -12.26 -5.26
CA LEU A 159 13.49 -12.01 -6.17
C LEU A 159 13.16 -10.52 -6.27
N VAL A 160 13.09 -9.84 -5.12
CA VAL A 160 12.88 -8.40 -5.03
C VAL A 160 13.95 -7.62 -5.80
N GLY A 161 15.22 -8.01 -5.67
CA GLY A 161 16.32 -7.40 -6.41
C GLY A 161 16.22 -7.64 -7.92
N GLN A 162 15.85 -8.85 -8.34
CA GLN A 162 15.70 -9.22 -9.75
C GLN A 162 14.54 -8.47 -10.42
N PHE A 163 13.47 -8.21 -9.67
CA PHE A 163 12.26 -7.51 -10.10
C PHE A 163 12.15 -6.13 -9.43
N SER A 164 13.27 -5.40 -9.33
CA SER A 164 13.33 -4.13 -8.59
C SER A 164 12.41 -3.05 -9.15
N ARG A 165 12.16 -3.05 -10.46
CA ARG A 165 11.21 -2.13 -11.10
C ARG A 165 9.77 -2.43 -10.66
N GLU A 166 9.36 -3.68 -10.76
CA GLU A 166 8.03 -4.14 -10.37
C GLU A 166 7.83 -3.97 -8.86
N THR A 167 8.89 -4.20 -8.07
CA THR A 167 8.88 -3.93 -6.63
C THR A 167 8.62 -2.45 -6.34
N ALA A 168 9.32 -1.54 -7.03
CA ALA A 168 9.14 -0.10 -6.87
C ALA A 168 7.70 0.34 -7.24
N GLU A 169 7.18 -0.19 -8.35
CA GLU A 169 5.81 0.03 -8.80
C GLU A 169 4.81 -0.48 -7.74
N LYS A 170 5.01 -1.68 -7.21
CA LYS A 170 4.12 -2.23 -6.19
C LYS A 170 4.16 -1.48 -4.87
N PHE A 171 5.33 -0.99 -4.46
CA PHE A 171 5.46 -0.13 -3.29
C PHE A 171 4.70 1.17 -3.49
N ARG A 172 4.83 1.80 -4.66
CA ARG A 172 4.06 3.00 -5.00
C ARG A 172 2.57 2.73 -4.90
N ASP A 173 2.07 1.60 -5.41
CA ASP A 173 0.66 1.24 -5.29
C ASP A 173 0.20 1.14 -3.84
N VAL A 174 0.97 0.41 -3.01
CA VAL A 174 0.67 0.25 -1.59
C VAL A 174 0.67 1.60 -0.87
N PHE A 175 1.72 2.42 -1.06
CA PHE A 175 1.80 3.76 -0.48
C PHE A 175 0.65 4.66 -0.96
N SER A 176 0.30 4.60 -2.24
CA SER A 176 -0.81 5.40 -2.78
C SER A 176 -2.16 4.99 -2.19
N THR A 177 -2.32 3.73 -1.81
CA THR A 177 -3.52 3.24 -1.14
C THR A 177 -3.56 3.70 0.32
N LEU A 178 -2.44 3.59 1.04
CA LEU A 178 -2.34 3.98 2.45
C LEU A 178 -2.42 5.49 2.66
N LEU A 179 -1.88 6.27 1.72
CA LEU A 179 -1.86 7.73 1.74
C LEU A 179 -2.96 8.33 0.84
N ALA A 180 -3.87 7.51 0.32
CA ALA A 180 -5.03 8.01 -0.41
C ALA A 180 -5.79 8.97 0.52
N PRO A 181 -6.26 10.13 0.02
CA PRO A 181 -7.24 10.92 0.75
C PRO A 181 -8.38 10.00 1.17
N ALA A 182 -8.89 10.19 2.38
CA ALA A 182 -10.10 9.51 2.79
C ALA A 182 -11.14 9.68 1.67
N PRO A 183 -11.83 8.61 1.24
CA PRO A 183 -12.99 8.76 0.38
C PRO A 183 -13.85 9.88 0.97
N GLN A 184 -14.38 10.79 0.15
CA GLN A 184 -15.26 11.83 0.65
C GLN A 184 -16.30 11.14 1.55
N GLY A 185 -16.21 11.41 2.85
CA GLY A 185 -17.16 10.88 3.80
C GLY A 185 -18.55 11.31 3.34
N ARG A 186 -19.59 10.68 3.87
CA ARG A 186 -20.97 11.18 3.76
C ARG A 186 -21.17 12.51 4.51
N ASP A 187 -20.14 13.37 4.52
CA ASP A 187 -20.01 14.63 5.22
C ASP A 187 -20.33 15.81 4.29
N HIS A 188 -20.64 15.53 3.01
CA HIS A 188 -21.67 16.32 2.36
C HIS A 188 -22.95 16.04 3.14
N ALA A 189 -23.19 16.86 4.17
CA ALA A 189 -24.50 17.07 4.72
C ALA A 189 -25.42 17.39 3.54
N PHE A 190 -26.04 16.37 2.94
CA PHE A 190 -27.12 16.58 2.00
C PHE A 190 -28.11 17.42 2.78
N THR A 191 -28.28 18.67 2.36
CA THR A 191 -29.34 19.51 2.90
C THR A 191 -30.62 18.72 2.67
N PRO A 192 -31.31 18.28 3.75
CA PRO A 192 -32.43 17.39 3.57
C PRO A 192 -33.47 18.12 2.72
N ALA A 193 -34.10 17.40 1.81
CA ALA A 193 -35.15 17.94 0.95
C ALA A 193 -36.34 16.99 0.97
N VAL A 194 -37.53 17.53 1.19
CA VAL A 194 -38.79 16.78 1.11
C VAL A 194 -39.40 17.03 -0.26
N THR A 195 -39.71 15.96 -0.99
CA THR A 195 -40.27 16.04 -2.35
C THR A 195 -41.73 15.64 -2.42
N ALA A 196 -42.19 14.75 -1.54
CA ALA A 196 -43.59 14.32 -1.49
C ALA A 196 -44.00 13.83 -0.09
N ILE A 197 -45.29 13.95 0.20
CA ILE A 197 -45.92 13.43 1.42
C ILE A 197 -47.13 12.58 1.01
N GLU A 198 -47.27 11.38 1.57
CA GLU A 198 -48.43 10.53 1.33
C GLU A 198 -48.86 9.77 2.61
N PRO A 199 -50.13 9.89 3.04
CA PRO A 199 -51.17 10.78 2.52
C PRO A 199 -50.91 12.27 2.88
N LEU A 200 -51.54 13.21 2.16
CA LEU A 200 -51.50 14.65 2.46
C LEU A 200 -52.50 15.09 3.54
N SER A 201 -53.34 14.17 4.05
CA SER A 201 -54.24 14.43 5.17
C SER A 201 -54.48 13.20 6.03
N GLY A 202 -54.94 13.43 7.26
CA GLY A 202 -55.43 12.37 8.14
C GLY A 202 -55.49 12.80 9.62
N PRO A 203 -56.26 12.06 10.45
CA PRO A 203 -56.31 12.31 11.90
C PRO A 203 -55.04 11.85 12.63
N PRO A 204 -54.84 12.23 13.90
CA PRO A 204 -53.83 11.63 14.76
C PRO A 204 -53.85 10.09 14.71
N GLY A 205 -52.67 9.47 14.65
CA GLY A 205 -52.51 8.02 14.45
C GLY A 205 -52.34 7.59 12.98
N THR A 206 -52.53 8.49 12.01
CA THR A 206 -52.30 8.20 10.59
C THR A 206 -50.81 7.97 10.30
N ARG A 207 -50.48 6.91 9.55
CA ARG A 207 -49.12 6.67 9.06
C ARG A 207 -48.86 7.54 7.82
N VAL A 208 -47.79 8.32 7.86
CA VAL A 208 -47.37 9.21 6.77
C VAL A 208 -46.01 8.77 6.25
N THR A 209 -45.93 8.55 4.94
CA THR A 209 -44.68 8.35 4.22
C THR A 209 -44.21 9.67 3.64
N ILE A 210 -42.95 10.02 3.88
CA ILE A 210 -42.30 11.24 3.39
C ILE A 210 -41.16 10.82 2.47
N ALA A 211 -41.20 11.25 1.22
CA ALA A 211 -40.15 11.00 0.24
C ALA A 211 -39.26 12.23 0.08
N GLY A 212 -37.98 12.00 -0.26
CA GLY A 212 -37.02 13.09 -0.38
C GLY A 212 -35.60 12.65 -0.68
N SER A 213 -34.64 13.49 -0.30
CA SER A 213 -33.21 13.20 -0.38
C SER A 213 -32.49 13.68 0.88
N GLY A 214 -31.48 12.95 1.33
CA GLY A 214 -30.71 13.30 2.53
C GLY A 214 -31.47 13.06 3.83
N LEU A 215 -32.44 12.13 3.82
CA LEU A 215 -33.30 11.85 4.97
C LEU A 215 -32.77 10.74 5.90
N GLY A 216 -31.66 10.08 5.55
CA GLY A 216 -31.16 8.86 6.21
C GLY A 216 -30.77 9.04 7.69
N SER A 217 -30.65 10.27 8.16
CA SER A 217 -30.38 10.63 9.55
C SER A 217 -31.56 11.35 10.23
N ALA A 218 -32.77 11.30 9.67
CA ALA A 218 -33.95 11.92 10.26
C ALA A 218 -34.24 11.37 11.66
N THR A 219 -34.46 12.29 12.61
CA THR A 219 -34.71 11.95 14.03
C THR A 219 -36.18 12.09 14.39
N PHE A 220 -36.85 13.12 13.85
CA PHE A 220 -38.28 13.35 14.05
C PHE A 220 -38.85 14.20 12.91
N VAL A 221 -40.18 14.14 12.80
CA VAL A 221 -40.99 14.97 11.90
C VAL A 221 -41.88 15.85 12.76
N ARG A 222 -42.00 17.12 12.38
CA ARG A 222 -42.84 18.10 13.06
C ARG A 222 -44.07 18.43 12.22
N PHE A 223 -45.24 18.26 12.83
CA PHE A 223 -46.58 18.56 12.31
C PHE A 223 -47.09 19.85 12.98
N GLY A 224 -46.65 21.02 12.52
CA GLY A 224 -46.92 22.28 13.20
C GLY A 224 -46.34 22.30 14.62
N THR A 225 -47.20 22.23 15.64
CA THR A 225 -46.81 22.12 17.07
C THR A 225 -46.54 20.68 17.52
N GLY A 226 -47.02 19.67 16.80
CA GLY A 226 -46.86 18.25 17.15
C GLY A 226 -45.51 17.69 16.72
N ARG A 227 -44.87 16.88 17.57
CA ARG A 227 -43.60 16.19 17.28
C ARG A 227 -43.82 14.68 17.22
N ALA A 228 -43.41 14.05 16.12
CA ALA A 228 -43.49 12.60 15.95
C ALA A 228 -42.11 12.01 15.64
N PRO A 229 -41.74 10.85 16.23
CA PRO A 229 -40.49 10.18 15.89
C PRO A 229 -40.47 9.76 14.42
N ALA A 230 -39.29 9.81 13.81
CA ALA A 230 -39.06 9.22 12.50
C ALA A 230 -38.90 7.69 12.66
N THR A 231 -39.54 6.94 11.78
CA THR A 231 -39.54 5.47 11.72
C THR A 231 -39.25 5.03 10.29
N ASP A 232 -38.75 3.81 10.10
CA ASP A 232 -38.37 3.27 8.77
C ASP A 232 -37.57 4.27 7.89
N VAL A 233 -36.45 4.74 8.44
CA VAL A 233 -35.66 5.82 7.85
C VAL A 233 -34.64 5.27 6.85
N THR A 234 -34.65 5.83 5.65
CA THR A 234 -33.67 5.61 4.59
C THR A 234 -33.23 6.95 3.99
N ASP A 235 -32.22 6.96 3.13
CA ASP A 235 -31.73 8.21 2.50
C ASP A 235 -32.80 8.96 1.70
N THR A 236 -33.84 8.26 1.22
CA THR A 236 -34.88 8.80 0.34
C THR A 236 -36.31 8.70 0.89
N ARG A 237 -36.48 8.15 2.11
CA ARG A 237 -37.81 7.89 2.70
C ARG A 237 -37.77 7.94 4.22
N VAL A 238 -38.81 8.52 4.81
CA VAL A 238 -39.10 8.47 6.25
C VAL A 238 -40.56 8.11 6.43
N GLU A 239 -40.86 7.17 7.33
CA GLU A 239 -42.21 6.97 7.84
C GLU A 239 -42.39 7.66 9.20
N THR A 240 -43.58 8.15 9.49
CA THR A 240 -43.92 8.69 10.80
C THR A 240 -45.41 8.51 11.07
N ILE A 241 -45.84 8.78 12.31
CA ILE A 241 -47.24 8.71 12.72
C ILE A 241 -47.68 10.11 13.17
N VAL A 242 -48.82 10.59 12.66
CA VAL A 242 -49.37 11.90 13.06
C VAL A 242 -49.59 11.90 14.59
N PRO A 243 -48.96 12.80 15.35
CA PRO A 243 -49.07 12.81 16.81
C PRO A 243 -50.34 13.53 17.27
N ASP A 244 -50.73 13.31 18.53
CA ASP A 244 -51.75 14.13 19.18
C ASP A 244 -51.27 15.59 19.27
N GLY A 245 -52.18 16.55 19.04
CA GLY A 245 -51.84 17.97 19.01
C GLY A 245 -51.07 18.42 17.76
N ALA A 246 -51.08 17.62 16.68
CA ALA A 246 -50.66 18.05 15.36
C ALA A 246 -51.51 19.23 14.85
N ALA A 247 -50.89 20.12 14.09
CA ALA A 247 -51.57 21.21 13.41
C ALA A 247 -51.29 21.19 11.90
N SER A 248 -52.30 21.55 11.09
CA SER A 248 -52.18 21.62 9.64
C SER A 248 -51.11 22.64 9.23
N GLY A 249 -50.29 22.28 8.25
CA GLY A 249 -49.18 23.11 7.77
C GLY A 249 -48.10 22.30 7.05
N PRO A 250 -47.01 22.95 6.62
CA PRO A 250 -45.83 22.26 6.11
C PRO A 250 -45.23 21.34 7.18
N LEU A 251 -44.86 20.13 6.78
CA LEU A 251 -44.10 19.21 7.63
C LEU A 251 -42.64 19.61 7.65
N ILE A 252 -42.00 19.44 8.80
CA ILE A 252 -40.56 19.70 8.93
C ILE A 252 -39.86 18.43 9.38
N VAL A 253 -39.03 17.86 8.51
CA VAL A 253 -38.17 16.72 8.83
C VAL A 253 -36.86 17.24 9.41
N VAL A 254 -36.47 16.74 10.59
CA VAL A 254 -35.28 17.20 11.31
C VAL A 254 -34.21 16.12 11.34
N THR A 255 -33.03 16.47 10.83
CA THR A 255 -31.80 15.67 10.85
C THR A 255 -30.76 16.36 11.75
N PRO A 256 -29.73 15.66 12.24
CA PRO A 256 -28.61 16.28 12.96
C PRO A 256 -27.88 17.37 12.16
N THR A 257 -27.96 17.30 10.82
CA THR A 257 -27.28 18.20 9.89
C THR A 257 -28.14 19.36 9.40
N GLY A 258 -29.45 19.39 9.70
CA GLY A 258 -30.36 20.44 9.23
C GLY A 258 -31.84 20.01 9.24
N ALA A 259 -32.72 20.89 8.74
CA ALA A 259 -34.15 20.62 8.65
C ALA A 259 -34.68 20.91 7.24
N ALA A 260 -35.67 20.13 6.81
CA ALA A 260 -36.33 20.25 5.51
C ALA A 260 -37.82 20.49 5.71
N ALA A 261 -38.33 21.58 5.16
CA ALA A 261 -39.77 21.80 5.08
C ALA A 261 -40.33 21.17 3.80
N SER A 262 -41.52 20.60 3.88
CA SER A 262 -42.28 20.22 2.68
C SER A 262 -42.79 21.45 1.94
N SER A 263 -42.85 21.38 0.61
CA SER A 263 -43.55 22.36 -0.22
C SER A 263 -45.07 22.24 -0.10
N GLU A 264 -45.56 21.01 0.10
CA GLU A 264 -46.97 20.71 0.29
C GLU A 264 -47.38 20.83 1.76
N THR A 265 -48.64 21.16 2.00
CA THR A 265 -49.23 21.28 3.34
C THR A 265 -49.94 19.99 3.71
N PHE A 266 -49.63 19.43 4.88
CA PHE A 266 -50.38 18.31 5.45
C PHE A 266 -51.61 18.85 6.20
N THR A 267 -52.78 18.28 5.95
CA THR A 267 -54.04 18.66 6.62
C THR A 267 -54.37 17.66 7.74
N VAL A 268 -54.36 18.15 8.97
CA VAL A 268 -54.78 17.36 10.14
C VAL A 268 -56.30 17.35 10.20
N GLU A 269 -56.88 16.16 10.09
CA GLU A 269 -58.33 15.96 10.19
C GLU A 269 -58.75 15.71 11.66
N PRO A 270 -60.02 15.99 12.01
CA PRO A 270 -60.54 15.66 13.34
C PRO A 270 -60.42 14.15 13.61
N ALA A 271 -60.08 13.77 14.84
CA ALA A 271 -60.08 12.36 15.24
C ALA A 271 -61.49 11.74 15.03
N PRO A 272 -61.59 10.51 14.52
CA PRO A 272 -62.86 9.79 14.49
C PRO A 272 -63.39 9.65 15.92
N GLY A 273 -64.59 10.17 16.16
CA GLY A 273 -65.28 10.11 17.45
C GLY A 273 -65.80 8.72 17.81
#